data_AF-A0A920IQG8-F1
#
_entry.id   AF-A0A920IQG8-F1
#
_cell.length_a   1.000
_cell.length_b   1.000
_cell.length_c   1.000
_cell.angle_alpha   90.00
_cell.angle_beta   90.00
_cell.angle_gamma   90.00
#
_symmetry.space_group_name_H-M   'P 1'
#
loop_
_entity.id
_entity.type
_entity.pdbx_description
1 polymer ?
#
loop_
_entity_poly.entity_id
_entity_poly.type
_entity_poly.pdbx_seq_one_letter_code
_entity_poly.pdbx_strand_id
1 'polypeptide(L)'
;MIEEGFINKLNLLSENNFFDNLEIKRGIEREALRVDAVGKISQKSHPKKLGSALCNPHITTDFAEALIELVTPKFNDVDNLYSFLEQIHAFARKNLENEIFWNTSMPCKFNNESEIKLAEYGGSNLGQLKEFTGEGLNRDMVP
;
A
#
# COMPACT_ATOMS: atom_id res chain seq x y z
N MET A 1 25.88 -14.85 20.62
CA MET A 1 26.90 -13.84 20.97
C MET A 1 26.80 -12.73 19.95
N ILE A 2 26.73 -11.48 20.38
CA ILE A 2 26.80 -10.35 19.46
C ILE A 2 28.26 -10.27 18.96
N GLU A 3 28.43 -10.13 17.65
CA GLU A 3 29.73 -10.16 16.99
C GLU A 3 30.59 -8.97 17.45
N GLU A 4 31.85 -9.21 17.83
CA GLU A 4 32.75 -8.20 18.39
C GLU A 4 32.95 -7.00 17.44
N GLY A 5 32.95 -7.25 16.12
CA GLY A 5 33.00 -6.20 15.10
C GLY A 5 31.78 -5.28 15.10
N PHE A 6 30.59 -5.77 15.46
CA PHE A 6 29.39 -4.95 15.56
C PHE A 6 29.48 -3.96 16.74
N ILE A 7 29.95 -4.44 17.90
CA ILE A 7 30.12 -3.58 19.09
C ILE A 7 31.18 -2.51 18.83
N ASN A 8 32.33 -2.87 18.24
CA ASN A 8 33.37 -1.89 17.91
C ASN A 8 32.86 -0.79 16.97
N LYS A 9 32.00 -1.14 16.00
CA LYS A 9 31.38 -0.15 15.11
C LYS A 9 30.38 0.76 15.82
N LEU A 10 29.58 0.23 16.76
CA LEU A 10 28.67 1.04 17.57
C LEU A 10 29.44 2.03 18.46
N ASN A 11 30.52 1.59 19.08
CA ASN A 11 31.37 2.46 19.91
C ASN A 11 31.96 3.60 19.06
N LEU A 12 32.50 3.29 17.88
CA LEU A 12 33.04 4.29 16.97
C LEU A 12 31.97 5.33 16.55
N LEU A 13 30.75 4.90 16.26
CA LEU A 13 29.66 5.82 15.92
C LEU A 13 29.29 6.70 17.11
N SER A 14 29.26 6.13 18.32
CA SER A 14 28.98 6.89 19.54
C SER A 14 30.06 7.91 19.84
N GLU A 15 31.34 7.54 19.74
CA GLU A 15 32.48 8.44 19.97
C GLU A 15 32.52 9.61 18.99
N ASN A 16 31.99 9.42 17.78
CA ASN A 16 31.89 10.46 16.77
C ASN A 16 30.59 11.28 16.84
N ASN A 17 29.82 11.18 17.93
CA ASN A 17 28.55 11.90 18.14
C ASN A 17 27.53 11.67 17.01
N PHE A 18 27.59 10.52 16.32
CA PHE A 18 26.72 10.21 15.19
C PHE A 18 25.23 10.22 15.58
N PHE A 19 24.92 9.73 16.78
CA PHE A 19 23.55 9.59 17.25
C PHE A 19 22.91 10.90 17.71
N ASP A 20 23.69 11.93 18.03
CA ASP A 20 23.20 13.19 18.60
C ASP A 20 22.28 13.95 17.64
N ASN A 21 22.50 13.81 16.34
CA ASN A 21 21.72 14.45 15.28
C ASN A 21 21.03 13.42 14.36
N LEU A 22 20.93 12.16 14.80
CA LEU A 22 20.32 11.11 13.99
C LEU A 22 18.80 11.32 13.90
N GLU A 23 18.33 11.71 12.72
CA GLU A 23 16.91 11.82 12.40
C GLU A 23 16.48 10.60 11.57
N ILE A 24 15.54 9.81 12.09
CA ILE A 24 14.96 8.67 11.35
C ILE A 24 13.57 9.07 10.85
N LYS A 25 13.39 9.09 9.53
CA LYS A 25 12.10 9.30 8.88
C LYS A 25 11.51 7.96 8.45
N ARG A 26 10.20 7.78 8.64
CA ARG A 26 9.48 6.53 8.37
C ARG A 26 8.19 6.82 7.63
N GLY A 27 7.80 5.93 6.73
CA GLY A 27 6.49 5.92 6.08
C GLY A 27 5.97 4.49 6.05
N ILE A 28 4.66 4.33 5.88
CA ILE A 28 4.00 3.03 5.76
C ILE A 28 3.19 3.02 4.46
N GLU A 29 3.36 1.94 3.72
CA GLU A 29 2.47 1.51 2.65
C GLU A 29 1.70 0.30 3.16
N ARG A 30 0.38 0.28 3.00
CA ARG A 30 -0.49 -0.81 3.43
C ARG A 30 -1.50 -1.13 2.36
N GLU A 31 -1.42 -2.35 1.87
CA GLU A 31 -2.34 -2.89 0.88
C GLU A 31 -3.47 -3.70 1.52
N ALA A 32 -4.66 -3.66 0.91
CA ALA A 32 -5.76 -4.55 1.23
C ALA A 32 -6.74 -4.68 0.05
N LEU A 33 -7.15 -5.92 -0.22
CA LEU A 33 -8.22 -6.18 -1.18
C LEU A 33 -9.55 -5.65 -0.64
N ARG A 34 -10.34 -5.04 -1.51
CA ARG A 34 -11.78 -4.82 -1.31
C ARG A 34 -12.52 -6.12 -1.59
N VAL A 35 -13.34 -6.54 -0.63
CA VAL A 35 -14.19 -7.72 -0.76
C VAL A 35 -15.63 -7.39 -0.37
N ASP A 36 -16.57 -8.16 -0.89
CA ASP A 36 -17.97 -8.08 -0.46
C ASP A 36 -18.17 -8.68 0.95
N ALA A 37 -19.41 -8.63 1.44
CA ALA A 37 -19.77 -9.12 2.77
C ALA A 37 -19.55 -10.64 2.97
N VAL A 38 -19.38 -11.42 1.89
CA VAL A 38 -19.10 -12.87 1.96
C VAL A 38 -17.62 -13.19 1.67
N GLY A 39 -16.78 -12.17 1.52
CA GLY A 39 -15.34 -12.31 1.31
C GLY A 39 -14.94 -12.59 -0.13
N LYS A 40 -15.79 -12.29 -1.11
CA LYS A 40 -15.44 -12.39 -2.53
C LYS A 40 -14.79 -11.09 -3.00
N ILE A 41 -13.75 -11.19 -3.85
CA ILE A 41 -13.06 -10.02 -4.43
C ILE A 41 -14.04 -9.08 -5.14
N SER A 42 -13.91 -7.79 -4.85
CA SER A 42 -14.75 -6.77 -5.46
C SER A 42 -14.57 -6.71 -6.97
N GLN A 43 -15.69 -6.54 -7.68
CA GLN A 43 -15.72 -6.30 -9.11
C GLN A 43 -16.05 -4.83 -9.45
N LYS A 44 -16.20 -3.97 -8.43
CA LYS A 44 -16.48 -2.54 -8.62
C LYS A 44 -15.19 -1.78 -8.92
N SER A 45 -15.30 -0.71 -9.72
CA SER A 45 -14.21 0.27 -9.89
C SER A 45 -13.87 0.95 -8.57
N HIS A 46 -12.71 1.62 -8.54
CA HIS A 46 -12.20 2.40 -7.43
C HIS A 46 -13.27 3.38 -6.93
N PRO A 47 -13.60 3.39 -5.62
CA PRO A 47 -14.66 4.23 -5.12
C PRO A 47 -14.39 5.72 -5.37
N LYS A 48 -15.29 6.40 -6.10
CA LYS A 48 -15.14 7.82 -6.46
C LYS A 48 -14.90 8.76 -5.27
N LYS A 49 -15.39 8.40 -4.09
CA LYS A 49 -15.19 9.15 -2.84
C LYS A 49 -13.75 9.12 -2.32
N LEU A 50 -12.93 8.19 -2.78
CA LEU A 50 -11.49 8.12 -2.51
C LEU A 50 -10.67 8.95 -3.50
N GLY A 51 -11.31 9.56 -4.51
CA GLY A 51 -10.66 10.39 -5.50
C GLY A 51 -10.13 9.57 -6.68
N SER A 52 -9.07 10.09 -7.31
CA SER A 52 -8.40 9.42 -8.42
C SER A 52 -7.27 8.56 -7.88
N ALA A 53 -7.29 7.26 -8.16
CA ALA A 53 -6.17 6.36 -7.82
C ALA A 53 -4.86 6.81 -8.47
N LEU A 54 -4.90 7.49 -9.62
CA LEU A 54 -3.69 7.99 -10.29
C LEU A 54 -3.05 9.19 -9.57
N CYS A 55 -3.87 10.09 -9.03
CA CYS A 55 -3.40 11.41 -8.56
C CYS A 55 -3.48 11.60 -7.04
N ASN A 56 -4.19 10.73 -6.31
CA ASN A 56 -4.31 10.83 -4.87
C ASN A 56 -3.00 10.33 -4.21
N PRO A 57 -2.31 11.17 -3.40
CA PRO A 57 -1.02 10.81 -2.81
C PRO A 57 -1.10 9.82 -1.63
N HIS A 58 -2.31 9.50 -1.14
CA HIS A 58 -2.49 8.71 0.09
C HIS A 58 -3.36 7.47 -0.08
N ILE A 59 -4.19 7.43 -1.13
CA ILE A 59 -5.09 6.31 -1.41
C ILE A 59 -5.04 6.04 -2.90
N THR A 60 -4.38 4.95 -3.28
CA THR A 60 -4.24 4.50 -4.67
C THR A 60 -4.71 3.05 -4.78
N THR A 61 -4.61 2.50 -5.97
CA THR A 61 -4.61 1.06 -6.23
C THR A 61 -3.19 0.61 -6.57
N ASP A 62 -2.91 -0.67 -6.35
CA ASP A 62 -1.71 -1.33 -6.85
C ASP A 62 -2.07 -2.20 -8.09
N PHE A 63 -1.72 -3.49 -8.11
CA PHE A 63 -1.89 -4.36 -9.28
C PHE A 63 -3.35 -4.50 -9.75
N ALA A 64 -4.26 -4.70 -8.80
CA ALA A 64 -5.69 -4.91 -9.08
C ALA A 64 -6.53 -3.68 -8.71
N GLU A 65 -7.62 -3.46 -9.43
CA GLU A 65 -8.59 -2.38 -9.16
C GLU A 65 -9.22 -2.52 -7.76
N ALA A 66 -9.32 -3.76 -7.27
CA ALA A 66 -9.79 -4.07 -5.93
C ALA A 66 -8.71 -3.91 -4.84
N LEU A 67 -7.43 -3.84 -5.20
CA LEU A 67 -6.32 -3.78 -4.26
C LEU A 67 -6.01 -2.31 -3.91
N ILE A 68 -6.61 -1.82 -2.82
CA ILE A 68 -6.32 -0.48 -2.32
C ILE A 68 -4.97 -0.49 -1.63
N GLU A 69 -4.18 0.54 -1.91
CA GLU A 69 -2.93 0.85 -1.23
C GLU A 69 -3.07 2.19 -0.49
N LEU A 70 -2.78 2.18 0.80
CA LEU A 70 -2.74 3.34 1.66
C LEU A 70 -1.29 3.77 1.87
N VAL A 71 -0.97 5.03 1.58
CA VAL A 71 0.41 5.55 1.61
C VAL A 71 0.49 6.75 2.56
N THR A 72 1.32 6.65 3.60
CA THR A 72 1.56 7.77 4.51
C THR A 72 2.64 8.71 3.98
N PRO A 73 2.62 10.01 4.36
CA PRO A 73 3.81 10.84 4.33
C PRO A 73 4.94 10.23 5.16
N LYS A 74 6.13 10.82 5.04
CA LYS A 74 7.26 10.52 5.91
C LYS A 74 7.13 11.29 7.22
N PHE A 75 7.24 10.61 8.34
CA PHE A 75 7.22 11.19 9.69
C PHE A 75 8.50 10.86 10.45
N ASN A 76 8.89 11.77 11.33
CA ASN A 76 10.00 11.56 12.27
C ASN A 76 9.53 10.88 13.56
N ASP A 77 8.25 11.08 13.88
CA ASP A 77 7.59 10.58 15.06
C ASP A 77 6.66 9.40 14.72
N VAL A 78 6.71 8.35 15.54
CA VAL A 78 6.00 7.10 15.30
C VAL A 78 4.50 7.25 15.60
N ASP A 79 4.14 8.04 16.60
CA ASP A 79 2.73 8.24 16.98
C ASP A 79 1.98 9.03 15.91
N ASN A 80 2.59 10.08 15.36
CA ASN A 80 2.03 10.83 14.23
C ASN A 80 1.89 9.97 12.97
N LEU A 81 2.85 9.08 12.69
CA LEU A 81 2.78 8.13 11.59
C LEU A 81 1.56 7.20 11.72
N TYR A 82 1.39 6.57 12.89
CA TYR A 82 0.25 5.67 13.12
C TYR A 82 -1.07 6.42 13.16
N SER A 83 -1.12 7.63 13.75
CA SER A 83 -2.32 8.45 13.75
C SER A 83 -2.77 8.82 12.33
N PHE A 84 -1.82 9.17 11.44
CA PHE A 84 -2.14 9.44 10.04
C PHE A 84 -2.66 8.17 9.33
N LEU A 85 -1.97 7.04 9.52
CA LEU A 85 -2.37 5.76 8.93
C LEU A 85 -3.79 5.36 9.38
N GLU A 86 -4.10 5.51 10.66
CA GLU A 86 -5.43 5.25 11.22
C GLU A 86 -6.49 6.14 10.58
N GLN A 87 -6.21 7.45 10.44
CA GLN A 87 -7.14 8.40 9.84
C GLN A 87 -7.44 8.08 8.38
N ILE A 88 -6.43 7.81 7.55
CA ILE A 88 -6.64 7.45 6.14
C ILE A 88 -7.33 6.10 6.00
N HIS A 89 -7.02 5.14 6.88
CA HIS A 89 -7.69 3.84 6.91
C HIS A 89 -9.17 3.98 7.26
N ALA A 90 -9.49 4.75 8.30
CA ALA A 90 -10.87 5.02 8.72
C ALA A 90 -11.65 5.77 7.62
N PHE A 91 -11.03 6.77 6.99
CA PHE A 91 -11.61 7.47 5.86
C PHE A 91 -11.89 6.52 4.70
N ALA A 92 -10.92 5.70 4.31
CA ALA A 92 -11.07 4.75 3.22
C ALA A 92 -12.21 3.76 3.52
N ARG A 93 -12.16 3.12 4.70
CA ARG A 93 -13.15 2.14 5.15
C ARG A 93 -14.58 2.69 5.17
N LYS A 94 -14.77 3.93 5.62
CA LYS A 94 -16.08 4.62 5.65
C LYS A 94 -16.65 4.85 4.25
N ASN A 95 -15.79 4.89 3.24
CA ASN A 95 -16.16 5.18 1.85
C ASN A 95 -16.18 3.94 0.94
N LEU A 96 -16.03 2.72 1.49
CA LEU A 96 -16.15 1.45 0.75
C LEU A 96 -17.59 0.97 0.54
N GLU A 97 -18.61 1.77 0.88
CA GLU A 97 -20.02 1.38 0.77
C GLU A 97 -20.32 0.05 1.51
N ASN A 98 -20.72 -0.99 0.76
CA ASN A 98 -21.06 -2.32 1.25
C ASN A 98 -19.87 -3.32 1.20
N GLU A 99 -18.66 -2.81 0.93
CA GLU A 99 -17.43 -3.61 0.88
C GLU A 99 -16.61 -3.44 2.16
N ILE A 100 -15.72 -4.39 2.39
CA ILE A 100 -14.79 -4.41 3.52
C ILE A 100 -13.36 -4.62 3.01
N PHE A 101 -12.39 -4.27 3.85
CA PHE A 101 -11.00 -4.65 3.62
C PHE A 101 -10.77 -6.11 4.01
N TRP A 102 -10.07 -6.83 3.14
CA TRP A 102 -9.47 -8.11 3.46
C TRP A 102 -8.21 -7.89 4.29
N ASN A 103 -8.26 -8.22 5.58
CA ASN A 103 -7.23 -7.87 6.55
C ASN A 103 -6.12 -8.94 6.70
N THR A 104 -5.93 -9.81 5.70
CA THR A 104 -4.91 -10.85 5.73
C THR A 104 -4.07 -10.83 4.46
N SER A 105 -2.79 -11.20 4.56
CA SER A 105 -1.85 -11.16 3.44
C SER A 105 -2.17 -12.16 2.33
N MET A 106 -2.64 -13.36 2.68
CA MET A 106 -3.10 -14.32 1.67
C MET A 106 -4.41 -13.83 1.06
N PRO A 107 -4.58 -13.87 -0.27
CA PRO A 107 -5.74 -13.29 -0.93
C PRO A 107 -7.02 -14.03 -0.54
N CYS A 108 -8.15 -13.33 -0.66
CA CYS A 108 -9.46 -13.95 -0.56
C CYS A 108 -9.65 -14.98 -1.69
N LYS A 109 -10.59 -15.92 -1.50
CA LYS A 109 -10.87 -16.94 -2.51
C LYS A 109 -11.49 -16.31 -3.76
N PHE A 110 -10.93 -16.63 -4.93
CA PHE A 110 -11.51 -16.40 -6.25
C PHE A 110 -11.50 -17.73 -7.02
N ASN A 111 -12.41 -17.91 -7.99
CA ASN A 111 -12.54 -19.17 -8.72
C ASN A 111 -11.60 -19.25 -9.91
N ASN A 112 -11.27 -18.09 -10.49
CA ASN A 112 -10.36 -17.98 -11.63
C ASN A 112 -9.69 -16.61 -11.66
N GLU A 113 -8.59 -16.52 -12.40
CA GLU A 113 -7.79 -15.29 -12.56
C GLU A 113 -8.57 -14.15 -13.22
N SER A 114 -9.55 -14.45 -14.09
CA SER A 114 -10.36 -13.42 -14.73
C SER A 114 -11.26 -12.64 -13.77
N GLU A 115 -11.37 -13.07 -12.51
CA GLU A 115 -12.00 -12.28 -11.43
C GLU A 115 -11.09 -11.16 -10.91
N ILE A 116 -9.80 -11.16 -11.23
CA ILE A 116 -8.84 -10.11 -10.89
C ILE A 116 -8.86 -9.06 -11.99
N LYS A 117 -9.54 -7.94 -11.72
CA LYS A 117 -9.50 -6.76 -12.60
C LYS A 117 -8.21 -5.98 -12.33
N LEU A 118 -7.44 -5.71 -13.38
CA LEU A 118 -6.28 -4.82 -13.29
C LEU A 118 -6.72 -3.41 -12.91
N ALA A 119 -5.84 -2.70 -12.20
CA ALA A 119 -6.12 -1.32 -11.79
C ALA A 119 -6.30 -0.38 -12.99
N GLU A 120 -7.28 0.50 -12.91
CA GLU A 120 -7.64 1.48 -13.95
C GLU A 120 -7.25 2.90 -13.52
N TYR A 121 -6.50 3.59 -14.37
CA TYR A 121 -5.97 4.94 -14.13
C TYR A 121 -6.46 5.98 -15.15
N GLY A 122 -7.27 5.55 -16.12
CA GLY A 122 -7.94 6.40 -17.10
C GLY A 122 -7.06 6.82 -18.28
N GLY A 123 -7.64 7.56 -19.23
CA GLY A 123 -7.06 7.73 -20.57
C GLY A 123 -5.84 8.63 -20.72
N SER A 124 -5.20 9.10 -19.64
CA SER A 124 -3.96 9.90 -19.75
C SER A 124 -2.77 8.99 -20.13
N ASN A 125 -1.74 9.54 -20.78
CA ASN A 125 -0.54 8.75 -21.12
C ASN A 125 0.09 8.08 -19.89
N LEU A 126 0.10 8.77 -18.75
CA LEU A 126 0.63 8.22 -17.50
C LEU A 126 -0.26 7.10 -16.96
N GLY A 127 -1.58 7.27 -17.03
CA GLY A 127 -2.55 6.24 -16.64
C GLY A 127 -2.40 4.98 -17.48
N GLN A 128 -2.41 5.12 -18.81
CA GLN A 128 -2.22 4.02 -19.75
C GLN A 128 -0.86 3.31 -19.56
N LEU A 129 0.21 4.04 -19.25
CA LEU A 129 1.52 3.44 -18.96
C LEU A 129 1.51 2.57 -17.68
N LYS A 130 0.83 3.04 -16.62
CA LYS A 130 0.63 2.25 -15.40
C LYS A 130 -0.20 0.99 -15.68
N GLU A 131 -1.31 1.13 -16.39
CA GLU A 131 -2.17 0.01 -16.80
C GLU A 131 -1.37 -1.03 -17.61
N PHE A 132 -0.58 -0.58 -18.60
CA PHE A 132 0.28 -1.45 -19.41
C PHE A 132 1.32 -2.20 -18.58
N THR A 133 1.87 -1.57 -17.54
CA THR A 133 2.81 -2.24 -16.61
C THR A 133 2.10 -3.35 -15.83
N GLY A 134 0.87 -3.11 -15.38
CA GLY A 134 0.02 -4.14 -14.77
C GLY A 134 -0.29 -5.30 -15.72
N GLU A 135 -0.60 -5.01 -16.99
CA GLU A 135 -0.78 -6.05 -18.01
C GLU A 135 0.49 -6.89 -18.23
N GLY A 136 1.67 -6.26 -18.23
CA GLY A 136 2.96 -6.95 -18.32
C GLY A 136 3.15 -7.94 -17.17
N LEU A 137 2.95 -7.49 -15.93
CA LEU A 137 3.02 -8.34 -14.74
C LEU A 137 2.01 -9.49 -14.79
N ASN A 138 0.78 -9.23 -15.26
CA ASN A 138 -0.23 -10.28 -15.39
C ASN A 138 0.22 -11.36 -16.39
N ARG A 139 0.85 -10.98 -17.51
CA ARG A 139 1.37 -11.95 -18.49
C ARG A 139 2.51 -12.79 -17.91
N ASP A 140 3.40 -12.19 -17.11
CA ASP A 140 4.53 -12.89 -16.51
C ASP A 140 4.12 -13.84 -15.37
N MET A 141 2.94 -13.63 -14.76
CA MET A 141 2.37 -14.53 -13.74
C MET A 141 1.62 -15.73 -14.33
N VAL A 142 1.34 -15.73 -15.63
CA VAL A 142 0.71 -16.84 -16.33
C VAL A 142 1.80 -17.68 -17.02
N PRO A 143 1.98 -18.95 -16.68
CA PRO A 143 2.98 -19.83 -17.31
C PRO A 143 2.67 -20.14 -18.78
#